data_AF-A0A8D3DRD7-F1
#
_entry.id   AF-A0A8D3DRD7-F1
#
_cell.length_a   1.000
_cell.length_b   1.000
_cell.length_c   1.000
_cell.angle_alpha   90.00
_cell.angle_beta   90.00
_cell.angle_gamma   90.00
#
_symmetry.space_group_name_H-M   'P 1'
#
loop_
_entity.id
_entity.type
_entity.pdbx_description
1 polymer ?
#
loop_
_entity_poly.entity_id
_entity_poly.type
_entity_poly.pdbx_seq_one_letter_code
_entity_poly.pdbx_strand_id
1 'polypeptide(L)'
;TSMSKSANADSKSMRSMSGSRRNSGSSLVSSSSASSNLSHLEEDTWILWGRIVNEWEEWRRKKDKLLKELIRKGIPHHFRAIVWQLLGNATDMPVKNQYSELLKMSSPCEKLIRRDIARTYPEHEFFKGQDSLGQEVLFNVMKVSRPLLPRVLSSQMPEEEAFCVFVRLMQEYRLRELFKPSMAELGLCIYQFEYLLQEQLPELNVHFRSQSFHTSMYASSWFLTLFLTFLPLPVATRIFDIFMYEGLEIIFRVGLAILQYNQTDLIQLDMEGMSQHFQKVIPHQFDSCPDKLILRAYQVKYNPKRMKKLEKEYTAIKNKEMEEQIEIKRLRTENRLLKQRIETLEKYTEQFVSSLQTELEQSRLREAELLGALKEMQDKVLDLEKRSSCLPDENNLAAVQEEVKQMKLRELETLRSFREMQDTVTELNQRWQAVATGRNPPKKNAMNEMQDKLMTVRLREAQAQAELREVKLKSLQQESQNQIHSKLIGRHEQERSAMQDRLQMLANQNKALQAQLNEMKRKQAEFDCKSKEEVMAVRLREADSMAAMAELRQKIAELEIQKEEGLIQGQLNHSDSRQYITELRDQIAELKNEVLTHTHTHTHTHTHTHNSAALVTTTKSYC
;
A
#
# COMPACT_ATOMS: atom_id res chain seq x y z
N THR A 1 1.08 -63.88 -55.72
CA THR A 1 1.82 -64.80 -56.60
C THR A 1 3.16 -65.08 -55.94
N SER A 2 3.21 -66.08 -55.05
CA SER A 2 3.64 -67.47 -55.34
C SER A 2 5.15 -67.55 -55.62
N MET A 3 5.98 -68.45 -55.10
CA MET A 3 5.92 -69.52 -54.11
C MET A 3 7.34 -70.15 -54.20
N SER A 4 8.01 -70.50 -53.10
CA SER A 4 9.13 -71.48 -53.12
C SER A 4 9.51 -71.83 -51.68
N LYS A 5 8.93 -72.88 -51.06
CA LYS A 5 9.31 -74.31 -51.10
C LYS A 5 10.76 -74.61 -50.69
N SER A 6 10.91 -74.85 -49.39
CA SER A 6 11.47 -76.06 -48.74
C SER A 6 12.35 -77.04 -49.55
N ALA A 7 13.52 -77.38 -48.96
CA ALA A 7 14.03 -78.75 -48.93
C ALA A 7 14.98 -78.95 -47.72
N ASN A 8 14.59 -79.85 -46.82
CA ASN A 8 15.44 -80.55 -45.86
C ASN A 8 16.29 -81.60 -46.59
N ALA A 9 17.48 -81.94 -46.06
CA ALA A 9 17.75 -83.30 -45.55
C ALA A 9 19.21 -83.48 -45.06
N ASP A 10 19.29 -84.17 -43.94
CA ASP A 10 20.44 -84.64 -43.16
C ASP A 10 21.46 -85.52 -43.90
N SER A 11 22.69 -85.58 -43.40
CA SER A 11 23.19 -86.76 -42.63
C SER A 11 24.72 -87.01 -42.70
N LYS A 12 25.28 -87.30 -41.50
CA LYS A 12 26.40 -88.24 -41.18
C LYS A 12 27.87 -87.77 -41.25
N SER A 13 28.39 -87.49 -40.04
CA SER A 13 29.42 -88.24 -39.29
C SER A 13 30.69 -88.76 -40.01
N MET A 14 31.88 -88.40 -39.52
CA MET A 14 32.78 -89.26 -38.70
C MET A 14 34.17 -88.63 -38.45
N ARG A 15 34.61 -88.70 -37.17
CA ARG A 15 36.00 -88.88 -36.63
C ARG A 15 37.10 -87.86 -36.98
N SER A 16 38.13 -87.56 -36.18
CA SER A 16 38.54 -87.72 -34.77
C SER A 16 40.02 -87.26 -34.73
N MET A 17 40.49 -86.59 -33.66
CA MET A 17 41.88 -86.61 -33.08
C MET A 17 42.01 -85.40 -32.12
N SER A 18 42.00 -85.56 -30.80
CA SER A 18 43.05 -86.05 -29.86
C SER A 18 44.11 -85.00 -29.46
N GLY A 19 44.17 -84.72 -28.15
CA GLY A 19 45.24 -83.97 -27.44
C GLY A 19 44.66 -83.17 -26.26
N SER A 20 44.24 -83.76 -25.13
CA SER A 20 45.00 -84.34 -24.00
C SER A 20 45.64 -83.32 -23.02
N ARG A 21 44.97 -83.21 -21.85
CA ARG A 21 45.48 -83.10 -20.46
C ARG A 21 46.20 -81.83 -19.98
N ARG A 22 45.63 -81.20 -18.93
CA ARG A 22 46.15 -81.27 -17.55
C ARG A 22 45.17 -80.78 -16.49
N ASN A 23 45.41 -81.26 -15.27
CA ASN A 23 44.52 -81.46 -14.14
C ASN A 23 44.58 -80.30 -13.11
N SER A 24 43.44 -80.10 -12.47
CA SER A 24 43.08 -79.56 -11.14
C SER A 24 44.18 -79.24 -10.11
N GLY A 25 43.95 -78.16 -9.34
CA GLY A 25 44.62 -77.88 -8.08
C GLY A 25 44.14 -76.58 -7.41
N SER A 26 43.34 -76.73 -6.36
CA SER A 26 42.76 -75.71 -5.46
C SER A 26 43.76 -74.72 -4.84
N SER A 27 43.34 -73.45 -4.70
CA SER A 27 43.65 -72.66 -3.50
C SER A 27 42.58 -71.60 -3.24
N LEU A 28 41.81 -71.84 -2.18
CA LEU A 28 40.87 -70.95 -1.53
C LEU A 28 41.57 -69.66 -1.06
N VAL A 29 40.99 -68.49 -1.39
CA VAL A 29 41.06 -67.32 -0.51
C VAL A 29 39.69 -66.63 -0.51
N SER A 30 39.20 -66.48 0.71
CA SER A 30 37.81 -66.26 1.10
C SER A 30 37.32 -64.83 0.88
N SER A 31 36.19 -64.70 0.18
CA SER A 31 35.28 -63.56 0.33
C SER A 31 33.85 -63.99 -0.01
N SER A 32 33.33 -64.95 0.75
CA SER A 32 31.98 -65.48 0.61
C SER A 32 31.34 -65.61 1.99
N SER A 33 30.78 -64.50 2.48
CA SER A 33 29.81 -64.51 3.57
C SER A 33 28.60 -63.61 3.31
N ALA A 34 28.59 -62.83 2.20
CA ALA A 34 27.42 -62.08 1.74
C ALA A 34 26.80 -62.64 0.45
N SER A 35 27.56 -63.38 -0.36
CA SER A 35 27.14 -63.94 -1.64
C SER A 35 26.41 -65.28 -1.53
N SER A 36 26.57 -66.01 -0.43
CA SER A 36 25.95 -67.33 -0.22
C SER A 36 24.46 -67.30 0.14
N ASN A 37 23.91 -66.13 0.51
CA ASN A 37 22.47 -65.97 0.76
C ASN A 37 21.68 -65.63 -0.52
N LEU A 38 22.35 -65.35 -1.64
CA LEU A 38 21.70 -64.92 -2.88
C LEU A 38 21.41 -66.07 -3.85
N SER A 39 22.08 -67.22 -3.70
CA SER A 39 21.88 -68.39 -4.56
C SER A 39 20.63 -69.21 -4.21
N HIS A 40 19.97 -68.90 -3.10
CA HIS A 40 18.72 -69.55 -2.67
C HIS A 40 17.45 -68.81 -3.15
N LEU A 41 17.62 -67.77 -3.98
CA LEU A 41 16.57 -66.85 -4.46
C LEU A 41 16.11 -67.13 -5.89
N GLU A 42 16.49 -68.26 -6.50
CA GLU A 42 15.85 -68.79 -7.71
C GLU A 42 14.51 -69.48 -7.39
N GLU A 43 13.78 -69.00 -6.37
CA GLU A 43 12.33 -69.24 -6.30
C GLU A 43 11.70 -68.40 -7.42
N ASP A 44 10.72 -68.98 -8.14
CA ASP A 44 9.90 -68.21 -9.08
C ASP A 44 9.48 -66.90 -8.41
N THR A 45 9.73 -65.76 -9.10
CA THR A 45 9.44 -64.42 -8.55
C THR A 45 7.99 -64.32 -8.03
N TRP A 46 7.08 -65.06 -8.67
CA TRP A 46 5.71 -65.24 -8.22
C TRP A 46 5.57 -65.87 -6.82
N ILE A 47 6.25 -67.00 -6.58
CA ILE A 47 6.19 -67.74 -5.30
C ILE A 47 6.76 -66.88 -4.17
N LEU A 48 7.87 -66.20 -4.44
CA LEU A 48 8.50 -65.31 -3.48
C LEU A 48 7.57 -64.17 -3.06
N TRP A 49 6.98 -63.45 -4.02
CA TRP A 49 6.04 -62.36 -3.72
C TRP A 49 4.74 -62.86 -3.08
N GLY A 50 4.27 -64.06 -3.44
CA GLY A 50 3.16 -64.71 -2.75
C GLY A 50 3.45 -64.97 -1.27
N ARG A 51 4.66 -65.46 -0.94
CA ARG A 51 5.10 -65.63 0.45
C ARG A 51 5.20 -64.29 1.18
N ILE A 52 5.79 -63.26 0.54
CA ILE A 52 5.94 -61.92 1.13
C ILE A 52 4.58 -61.32 1.50
N VAL A 53 3.58 -61.44 0.61
CA VAL A 53 2.23 -60.90 0.86
C VAL A 53 1.54 -61.66 2.00
N ASN A 54 1.64 -62.99 2.05
CA ASN A 54 1.02 -63.80 3.09
C ASN A 54 1.67 -63.61 4.47
N GLU A 55 2.98 -63.37 4.50
CA GLU A 55 3.79 -63.19 5.72
C GLU A 55 4.20 -61.72 5.92
N TRP A 56 3.37 -60.77 5.50
CA TRP A 56 3.75 -59.34 5.39
C TRP A 56 4.36 -58.76 6.67
N GLU A 57 3.71 -58.97 7.81
CA GLU A 57 4.17 -58.44 9.11
C GLU A 57 5.53 -59.01 9.53
N GLU A 58 5.80 -60.29 9.21
CA GLU A 58 7.10 -60.89 9.47
C GLU A 58 8.17 -60.30 8.56
N TRP A 59 7.88 -60.15 7.27
CA TRP A 59 8.81 -59.57 6.30
C TRP A 59 9.14 -58.11 6.63
N ARG A 60 8.12 -57.31 6.97
CA ARG A 60 8.28 -55.91 7.34
C ARG A 60 9.10 -55.73 8.61
N ARG A 61 8.96 -56.62 9.60
CA ARG A 61 9.67 -56.50 10.89
C ARG A 61 11.07 -57.14 10.88
N LYS A 62 11.22 -58.32 10.28
CA LYS A 62 12.46 -59.13 10.37
C LYS A 62 13.31 -59.10 9.11
N LYS A 63 12.71 -58.88 7.93
CA LYS A 63 13.38 -58.94 6.62
C LYS A 63 13.30 -57.62 5.84
N ASP A 64 13.16 -56.50 6.55
CA ASP A 64 12.93 -55.16 5.97
C ASP A 64 13.96 -54.77 4.91
N LYS A 65 15.25 -55.02 5.16
CA LYS A 65 16.32 -54.74 4.19
C LYS A 65 16.17 -55.52 2.88
N LEU A 66 15.79 -56.79 2.96
CA LEU A 66 15.58 -57.63 1.79
C LEU A 66 14.30 -57.22 1.04
N LEU A 67 13.22 -56.92 1.78
CA LEU A 67 11.98 -56.39 1.22
C LEU A 67 12.24 -55.10 0.43
N LYS A 68 13.03 -54.19 1.00
CA LYS A 68 13.48 -52.95 0.35
C LYS A 68 14.20 -53.22 -0.98
N GLU A 69 15.15 -54.16 -0.99
CA GLU A 69 15.88 -54.53 -2.21
C GLU A 69 14.96 -55.14 -3.27
N LEU A 70 13.98 -55.95 -2.87
CA LEU A 70 13.00 -56.55 -3.78
C LEU A 70 12.07 -55.49 -4.38
N ILE A 71 11.58 -54.53 -3.59
CA ILE A 71 10.79 -53.39 -4.08
C ILE A 71 11.62 -52.56 -5.08
N ARG A 72 12.90 -52.33 -4.78
CA ARG A 72 13.83 -51.65 -5.68
C ARG A 72 14.09 -52.40 -6.99
N LYS A 73 14.03 -53.74 -7.00
CA LYS A 73 14.08 -54.57 -8.21
C LYS A 73 12.75 -54.59 -8.98
N GLY A 74 11.64 -54.40 -8.28
CA GLY A 74 10.32 -54.19 -8.85
C GLY A 74 9.27 -55.16 -8.35
N ILE A 75 8.08 -54.62 -8.14
CA ILE A 75 6.91 -55.40 -7.74
C ILE A 75 6.27 -55.93 -9.03
N PRO A 76 6.06 -57.26 -9.15
CA PRO A 76 5.36 -57.81 -10.29
C PRO A 76 3.94 -57.25 -10.37
N HIS A 77 3.48 -56.97 -11.60
CA HIS A 77 2.21 -56.27 -11.86
C HIS A 77 1.02 -56.82 -11.05
N HIS A 78 0.88 -58.14 -11.01
CA HIS A 78 -0.22 -58.85 -10.33
C HIS A 78 -0.23 -58.65 -8.81
N PHE A 79 0.91 -58.34 -8.19
CA PHE A 79 1.03 -58.13 -6.75
C PHE A 79 0.95 -56.66 -6.35
N ARG A 80 1.09 -55.70 -7.28
CA ARG A 80 1.10 -54.25 -6.96
C ARG A 80 -0.14 -53.82 -6.20
N ALA A 81 -1.31 -54.29 -6.62
CA ALA A 81 -2.58 -53.98 -5.99
C ALA A 81 -2.56 -54.25 -4.48
N ILE A 82 -2.03 -55.40 -4.10
CA ILE A 82 -1.98 -55.89 -2.71
C ILE A 82 -0.82 -55.22 -1.98
N VAL A 83 0.37 -55.21 -2.58
CA VAL A 83 1.58 -54.68 -1.94
C VAL A 83 1.46 -53.18 -1.68
N TRP A 84 0.86 -52.39 -2.57
CA TRP A 84 0.63 -50.95 -2.32
C TRP A 84 -0.36 -50.71 -1.17
N GLN A 85 -1.40 -51.55 -1.04
CA GLN A 85 -2.27 -51.49 0.12
C GLN A 85 -1.53 -51.83 1.41
N LEU A 86 -0.69 -52.87 1.40
CA LEU A 86 0.12 -53.28 2.55
C LEU A 86 1.18 -52.24 2.93
N LEU A 87 1.83 -51.60 1.96
CA LEU A 87 2.78 -50.50 2.18
C LEU A 87 2.08 -49.27 2.76
N GLY A 88 0.88 -48.95 2.26
CA GLY A 88 0.07 -47.83 2.74
C GLY A 88 -0.71 -48.11 4.03
N ASN A 89 -0.68 -49.33 4.57
CA ASN A 89 -1.60 -49.79 5.63
C ASN A 89 -3.08 -49.51 5.29
N ALA A 90 -3.46 -49.71 4.02
CA ALA A 90 -4.76 -49.29 3.47
C ALA A 90 -5.82 -50.40 3.41
N THR A 91 -5.53 -51.61 3.88
CA THR A 91 -6.41 -52.79 3.74
C THR A 91 -7.74 -52.64 4.50
N ASP A 92 -7.70 -52.19 5.75
CA ASP A 92 -8.87 -52.14 6.65
C ASP A 92 -9.19 -50.71 7.11
N MET A 93 -9.38 -49.81 6.15
CA MET A 93 -9.71 -48.41 6.47
C MET A 93 -11.22 -48.21 6.66
N PRO A 94 -11.68 -47.52 7.73
CA PRO A 94 -13.09 -47.25 7.96
C PRO A 94 -13.72 -46.40 6.85
N VAL A 95 -12.92 -45.56 6.18
CA VAL A 95 -13.34 -44.73 5.05
C VAL A 95 -13.74 -45.58 3.82
N LYS A 96 -13.28 -46.83 3.73
CA LYS A 96 -13.68 -47.77 2.66
C LYS A 96 -15.20 -47.96 2.64
N ASN A 97 -15.80 -48.11 3.82
CA ASN A 97 -17.25 -48.31 3.98
C ASN A 97 -18.05 -47.02 3.70
N GLN A 98 -17.41 -45.85 3.82
CA GLN A 98 -18.02 -44.54 3.55
C GLN A 98 -17.94 -44.13 2.08
N TYR A 99 -17.15 -44.83 1.26
CA TYR A 99 -16.93 -44.48 -0.14
C TYR A 99 -18.23 -44.34 -0.94
N SER A 100 -19.14 -45.30 -0.77
CA SER A 100 -20.45 -45.30 -1.45
C SER A 100 -21.35 -44.12 -1.08
N GLU A 101 -21.23 -43.60 0.14
CA GLU A 101 -21.97 -42.42 0.61
C GLU A 101 -21.33 -41.14 0.08
N LEU A 102 -20.00 -41.05 0.14
CA LEU A 102 -19.24 -39.90 -0.36
C LEU A 102 -19.43 -39.71 -1.86
N LEU A 103 -19.56 -40.80 -2.62
CA LEU A 103 -19.79 -40.76 -4.06
C LEU A 103 -21.13 -40.10 -4.44
N LYS A 104 -22.14 -40.22 -3.57
CA LYS A 104 -23.48 -39.62 -3.77
C LYS A 104 -23.50 -38.11 -3.54
N MET A 105 -22.50 -37.56 -2.85
CA MET A 105 -22.40 -36.12 -2.60
C MET A 105 -21.98 -35.37 -3.88
N SER A 106 -22.46 -34.14 -4.09
CA SER A 106 -22.00 -33.31 -5.21
C SER A 106 -20.69 -32.60 -4.86
N SER A 107 -19.74 -32.55 -5.80
CA SER A 107 -18.47 -31.84 -5.60
C SER A 107 -18.43 -30.51 -6.39
N PRO A 108 -18.02 -29.39 -5.77
CA PRO A 108 -17.88 -28.10 -6.47
C PRO A 108 -16.88 -28.11 -7.63
N CYS A 109 -16.03 -29.15 -7.72
CA CYS A 109 -14.99 -29.26 -8.73
C CYS A 109 -15.25 -30.30 -9.81
N GLU A 110 -16.45 -30.88 -9.90
CA GLU A 110 -16.76 -31.90 -10.92
C GLU A 110 -16.41 -31.44 -12.35
N LYS A 111 -16.72 -30.19 -12.70
CA LYS A 111 -16.39 -29.62 -14.02
C LYS A 111 -14.88 -29.57 -14.28
N LEU A 112 -14.09 -29.22 -13.25
CA LEU A 112 -12.63 -29.15 -13.35
C LEU A 112 -12.02 -30.55 -13.43
N ILE A 113 -12.53 -31.48 -12.63
CA ILE A 113 -12.11 -32.89 -12.63
C ILE A 113 -12.36 -33.53 -14.00
N ARG A 114 -13.55 -33.36 -14.59
CA ARG A 114 -13.87 -33.91 -15.93
C ARG A 114 -12.93 -33.37 -17.01
N ARG A 115 -12.61 -32.07 -16.98
CA ARG A 115 -11.65 -31.47 -17.90
C ARG A 115 -10.25 -32.06 -17.75
N ASP A 116 -9.81 -32.32 -16.52
CA ASP A 116 -8.49 -32.89 -16.25
C ASP A 116 -8.40 -34.37 -16.65
N ILE A 117 -9.48 -35.12 -16.48
CA ILE A 117 -9.55 -36.54 -16.88
C ILE A 117 -9.40 -36.71 -18.39
N ALA A 118 -10.10 -35.89 -19.18
CA ALA A 118 -10.04 -35.97 -20.65
C ALA A 118 -8.62 -35.80 -21.23
N ARG A 119 -7.71 -35.15 -20.49
CA ARG A 119 -6.30 -34.95 -20.89
C ARG A 119 -5.31 -35.86 -20.15
N THR A 120 -5.78 -36.71 -19.24
CA THR A 120 -4.91 -37.59 -18.44
C THR A 120 -4.72 -38.92 -19.17
N TYR A 121 -3.59 -39.04 -19.88
CA TYR A 121 -3.19 -40.07 -20.86
C TYR A 121 -4.31 -40.58 -21.81
N PRO A 122 -4.62 -39.80 -22.86
CA PRO A 122 -5.70 -40.11 -23.80
C PRO A 122 -5.44 -41.38 -24.64
N GLU A 123 -4.17 -41.79 -24.76
CA GLU A 123 -3.75 -42.92 -25.61
C GLU A 123 -3.81 -44.30 -24.94
N HIS A 124 -4.05 -44.37 -23.62
CA HIS A 124 -4.05 -45.62 -22.88
C HIS A 124 -5.37 -46.37 -23.01
N GLU A 125 -5.35 -47.66 -23.35
CA GLU A 125 -6.53 -48.47 -23.68
C GLU A 125 -7.67 -48.38 -22.66
N PHE A 126 -7.36 -48.46 -21.36
CA PHE A 126 -8.36 -48.35 -20.29
C PHE A 126 -9.06 -46.96 -20.18
N PHE A 127 -8.40 -45.89 -20.62
CA PHE A 127 -8.89 -44.50 -20.54
C PHE A 127 -9.27 -43.91 -21.91
N LYS A 128 -9.15 -44.70 -22.97
CA LYS A 128 -9.40 -44.30 -24.35
C LYS A 128 -10.91 -44.32 -24.64
N GLY A 129 -11.40 -43.27 -25.29
CA GLY A 129 -12.83 -43.07 -25.59
C GLY A 129 -13.51 -42.10 -24.61
N GLN A 130 -14.48 -41.34 -25.11
CA GLN A 130 -15.26 -40.42 -24.28
C GLN A 130 -16.14 -41.23 -23.31
N ASP A 131 -16.11 -40.89 -22.02
CA ASP A 131 -16.84 -41.59 -20.95
C ASP A 131 -16.47 -43.09 -20.81
N SER A 132 -15.19 -43.43 -21.01
CA SER A 132 -14.71 -44.80 -20.80
C SER A 132 -14.83 -45.22 -19.33
N LEU A 133 -14.92 -46.53 -19.08
CA LEU A 133 -14.95 -47.09 -17.72
C LEU A 133 -13.79 -46.59 -16.85
N GLY A 134 -12.58 -46.51 -17.40
CA GLY A 134 -11.43 -45.95 -16.69
C GLY A 134 -11.59 -44.47 -16.35
N GLN A 135 -12.18 -43.65 -17.25
CA GLN A 135 -12.47 -42.24 -16.97
C GLN A 135 -13.52 -42.07 -15.86
N GLU A 136 -14.52 -42.96 -15.82
CA GLU A 136 -15.57 -42.95 -14.81
C GLU A 136 -15.03 -43.35 -13.42
N VAL A 137 -14.26 -44.44 -13.33
CA VAL A 137 -13.58 -44.85 -12.09
C VAL A 137 -12.63 -43.76 -11.60
N LEU A 138 -11.85 -43.16 -12.50
CA LEU A 138 -10.98 -42.03 -12.17
C LEU A 138 -11.79 -40.81 -11.71
N PHE A 139 -12.92 -40.52 -12.35
CA PHE A 139 -13.81 -39.43 -11.95
C PHE A 139 -14.38 -39.66 -10.55
N ASN A 140 -14.83 -40.87 -10.23
CA ASN A 140 -15.40 -41.19 -8.94
C ASN A 140 -14.38 -41.05 -7.81
N VAL A 141 -13.16 -41.60 -7.98
CA VAL A 141 -12.09 -41.42 -6.99
C VAL A 141 -11.69 -39.95 -6.88
N MET A 142 -11.59 -39.21 -7.99
CA MET A 142 -11.26 -37.78 -7.99
C MET A 142 -12.36 -36.88 -7.39
N LYS A 143 -13.63 -37.26 -7.60
CA LYS A 143 -14.82 -36.56 -7.10
C LYS A 143 -14.89 -36.66 -5.59
N VAL A 144 -14.69 -37.87 -5.08
CA VAL A 144 -14.62 -38.14 -3.64
C VAL A 144 -13.33 -37.60 -3.03
N SER A 145 -12.27 -37.47 -3.83
CA SER A 145 -10.95 -37.06 -3.33
C SER A 145 -10.09 -36.35 -4.39
N ARG A 146 -9.81 -35.05 -4.21
CA ARG A 146 -8.88 -34.29 -5.08
C ARG A 146 -7.44 -34.65 -4.71
N PRO A 147 -6.44 -34.97 -5.59
CA PRO A 147 -6.17 -34.55 -6.98
C PRO A 147 -5.59 -35.69 -7.89
N LEU A 148 -5.01 -35.36 -9.06
CA LEU A 148 -4.64 -36.17 -10.28
C LEU A 148 -3.95 -37.57 -10.17
N LEU A 149 -3.60 -38.08 -8.98
CA LEU A 149 -2.90 -39.37 -8.78
C LEU A 149 -3.73 -40.68 -8.90
N PRO A 150 -5.08 -40.71 -8.84
CA PRO A 150 -5.84 -41.96 -8.74
C PRO A 150 -5.74 -42.89 -9.95
N ARG A 151 -5.30 -42.40 -11.11
CA ARG A 151 -5.35 -43.17 -12.36
C ARG A 151 -4.56 -44.47 -12.32
N VAL A 152 -3.34 -44.41 -11.78
CA VAL A 152 -2.47 -45.60 -11.68
C VAL A 152 -3.00 -46.58 -10.64
N LEU A 153 -3.63 -46.07 -9.58
CA LEU A 153 -4.29 -46.91 -8.58
C LEU A 153 -5.52 -47.61 -9.17
N SER A 154 -6.41 -46.85 -9.83
CA SER A 154 -7.64 -47.34 -10.47
C SER A 154 -7.41 -48.35 -11.60
N SER A 155 -6.24 -48.32 -12.25
CA SER A 155 -5.88 -49.32 -13.27
C SER A 155 -5.29 -50.60 -12.67
N GLN A 156 -4.89 -50.60 -11.40
CA GLN A 156 -4.18 -51.71 -10.76
C GLN A 156 -5.02 -52.41 -9.69
N MET A 157 -6.01 -51.73 -9.09
CA MET A 157 -6.88 -52.28 -8.04
C MET A 157 -8.32 -51.75 -8.19
N PRO A 158 -9.33 -52.37 -7.55
CA PRO A 158 -10.70 -51.87 -7.59
C PRO A 158 -10.84 -50.50 -6.93
N GLU A 159 -11.96 -49.82 -7.21
CA GLU A 159 -12.16 -48.39 -6.96
C GLU A 159 -12.08 -48.03 -5.47
N GLU A 160 -12.63 -48.90 -4.61
CA GLU A 160 -12.64 -48.73 -3.16
C GLU A 160 -11.24 -48.86 -2.56
N GLU A 161 -10.45 -49.85 -3.00
CA GLU A 161 -9.06 -50.01 -2.58
C GLU A 161 -8.18 -48.87 -3.09
N ALA A 162 -8.39 -48.44 -4.34
CA ALA A 162 -7.68 -47.32 -4.94
C ALA A 162 -7.93 -46.03 -4.16
N PHE A 163 -9.17 -45.79 -3.72
CA PHE A 163 -9.52 -44.70 -2.84
C PHE A 163 -8.82 -44.79 -1.48
N CYS A 164 -8.75 -45.97 -0.86
CA CYS A 164 -8.04 -46.13 0.42
C CYS A 164 -6.54 -45.83 0.29
N VAL A 165 -5.86 -46.37 -0.73
CA VAL A 165 -4.44 -46.08 -0.98
C VAL A 165 -4.25 -44.59 -1.28
N PHE A 166 -5.15 -43.99 -2.06
CA PHE A 166 -5.13 -42.57 -2.35
C PHE A 166 -5.25 -41.70 -1.08
N VAL A 167 -6.18 -42.03 -0.18
CA VAL A 167 -6.33 -41.31 1.10
C VAL A 167 -5.03 -41.39 1.92
N ARG A 168 -4.39 -42.56 1.96
CA ARG A 168 -3.09 -42.74 2.64
C ARG A 168 -1.98 -41.91 1.99
N LEU A 169 -1.91 -41.88 0.67
CA LEU A 169 -0.98 -41.02 -0.07
C LEU A 169 -1.14 -39.54 0.30
N MET A 170 -2.38 -39.07 0.42
CA MET A 170 -2.67 -37.68 0.75
C MET A 170 -2.39 -37.34 2.22
N GLN A 171 -2.60 -38.27 3.14
CA GLN A 171 -2.45 -38.05 4.58
C GLN A 171 -1.04 -38.36 5.07
N GLU A 172 -0.57 -39.60 4.86
CA GLU A 172 0.66 -40.14 5.46
C GLU A 172 1.91 -39.83 4.63
N TYR A 173 1.79 -39.82 3.30
CA TYR A 173 2.91 -39.49 2.40
C TYR A 173 3.04 -37.98 2.16
N ARG A 174 2.26 -37.16 2.89
CA ARG A 174 2.22 -35.69 2.81
C ARG A 174 1.97 -35.14 1.41
N LEU A 175 1.46 -35.91 0.45
CA LEU A 175 1.21 -35.41 -0.90
C LEU A 175 0.18 -34.27 -0.90
N ARG A 176 -0.79 -34.27 0.02
CA ARG A 176 -1.75 -33.16 0.16
C ARG A 176 -1.08 -31.80 0.33
N GLU A 177 0.07 -31.75 1.02
CA GLU A 177 0.80 -30.51 1.26
C GLU A 177 1.32 -29.89 -0.04
N LEU A 178 1.66 -30.71 -1.05
CA LEU A 178 2.08 -30.25 -2.38
C LEU A 178 0.94 -29.60 -3.17
N PHE A 179 -0.32 -29.94 -2.86
CA PHE A 179 -1.51 -29.45 -3.58
C PHE A 179 -2.27 -28.35 -2.83
N LYS A 180 -1.78 -27.89 -1.67
CA LYS A 180 -2.39 -26.76 -0.97
C LYS A 180 -2.34 -25.49 -1.86
N PRO A 181 -3.33 -24.58 -1.79
CA PRO A 181 -3.38 -23.41 -2.66
C PRO A 181 -2.13 -22.52 -2.63
N SER A 182 -1.41 -22.47 -1.49
CA SER A 182 -0.17 -21.72 -1.37
C SER A 182 1.01 -22.33 -2.15
N MET A 183 0.91 -23.60 -2.56
CA MET A 183 1.99 -24.39 -3.17
C MET A 183 3.30 -24.35 -2.37
N ALA A 184 3.21 -24.16 -1.05
CA ALA A 184 4.37 -23.95 -0.19
C ALA A 184 5.32 -25.16 -0.18
N GLU A 185 4.77 -26.37 -0.04
CA GLU A 185 5.55 -27.62 -0.03
C GLU A 185 6.14 -27.92 -1.41
N LEU A 186 5.41 -27.61 -2.49
CA LEU A 186 5.93 -27.73 -3.85
C LEU A 186 7.11 -26.76 -4.05
N GLY A 187 6.96 -25.50 -3.64
CA GLY A 187 8.02 -24.51 -3.69
C GLY A 187 9.26 -24.94 -2.89
N LEU A 188 9.07 -25.57 -1.73
CA LEU A 188 10.16 -26.19 -0.96
C LEU A 188 10.86 -27.29 -1.76
N CYS A 189 10.11 -28.20 -2.38
CA CYS A 189 10.68 -29.26 -3.20
C CYS A 189 11.48 -28.70 -4.38
N ILE A 190 10.95 -27.66 -5.05
CA ILE A 190 11.65 -26.98 -6.15
C ILE A 190 12.95 -26.33 -5.65
N TYR A 191 12.92 -25.64 -4.51
CA TYR A 191 14.12 -25.02 -3.90
C TYR A 191 15.19 -26.07 -3.57
N GLN A 192 14.78 -27.18 -2.95
CA GLN A 192 15.69 -28.27 -2.63
C GLN A 192 16.26 -28.95 -3.88
N PHE A 193 15.43 -29.13 -4.92
CA PHE A 193 15.86 -29.72 -6.18
C PHE A 193 16.82 -28.80 -6.94
N GLU A 194 16.56 -27.49 -6.95
CA GLU A 194 17.46 -26.50 -7.55
C GLU A 194 18.81 -26.48 -6.82
N TYR A 195 18.82 -26.61 -5.49
CA TYR A 195 20.06 -26.75 -4.75
C TYR A 195 20.85 -28.01 -5.15
N LEU A 196 20.19 -29.17 -5.29
CA LEU A 196 20.84 -30.40 -5.77
C LEU A 196 21.38 -30.24 -7.19
N LEU A 197 20.64 -29.55 -8.06
CA LEU A 197 21.06 -29.21 -9.42
C LEU A 197 22.32 -28.35 -9.39
N GLN A 198 22.35 -27.30 -8.55
CA GLN A 198 23.51 -26.42 -8.40
C GLN A 198 24.74 -27.16 -7.84
N GLU A 199 24.56 -28.08 -6.90
CA GLU A 199 25.67 -28.82 -6.29
C GLU A 199 26.25 -29.90 -7.23
N GLN A 200 25.41 -30.59 -8.01
CA GLN A 200 25.82 -31.76 -8.79
C GLN A 200 25.98 -31.50 -10.29
N LEU A 201 25.28 -30.51 -10.86
CA LEU A 201 25.37 -30.13 -12.27
C LEU A 201 25.48 -28.59 -12.40
N PRO A 202 26.56 -27.98 -11.89
CA PRO A 202 26.70 -26.53 -11.82
C PRO A 202 26.68 -25.85 -13.21
N GLU A 203 27.31 -26.47 -14.21
CA GLU A 203 27.32 -25.95 -15.59
C GLU A 203 25.91 -25.90 -16.18
N LEU A 204 25.11 -26.96 -15.97
CA LEU A 204 23.73 -27.01 -16.42
C LEU A 204 22.85 -26.00 -15.68
N ASN A 205 23.08 -25.82 -14.36
CA ASN A 205 22.38 -24.80 -13.57
C ASN A 205 22.63 -23.38 -14.10
N VAL A 206 23.90 -23.05 -14.39
CA VAL A 206 24.27 -21.75 -14.96
C VAL A 206 23.63 -21.55 -16.34
N HIS A 207 23.65 -22.58 -17.19
CA HIS A 207 22.98 -22.54 -18.49
C HIS A 207 21.49 -22.28 -18.35
N PHE A 208 20.78 -23.05 -17.50
CA PHE A 208 19.35 -22.85 -17.24
C PHE A 208 19.05 -21.43 -16.75
N ARG A 209 19.86 -20.89 -15.83
CA ARG A 209 19.71 -19.51 -15.35
C ARG A 209 19.94 -18.48 -16.45
N SER A 210 20.95 -18.67 -17.30
CA SER A 210 21.23 -17.78 -18.43
C SER A 210 20.09 -17.74 -19.45
N GLN A 211 19.41 -18.88 -19.65
CA GLN A 211 18.26 -19.01 -20.55
C GLN A 211 16.92 -18.69 -19.87
N SER A 212 16.93 -18.20 -18.62
CA SER A 212 15.72 -17.98 -17.80
C SER A 212 14.79 -19.21 -17.72
N PHE A 213 15.38 -20.41 -17.79
CA PHE A 213 14.66 -21.68 -17.73
C PHE A 213 14.57 -22.15 -16.26
N HIS A 214 13.51 -21.73 -15.59
CA HIS A 214 13.32 -21.98 -14.16
C HIS A 214 12.99 -23.44 -13.87
N THR A 215 13.53 -23.98 -12.77
CA THR A 215 13.29 -25.36 -12.30
C THR A 215 11.80 -25.70 -12.18
N SER A 216 10.97 -24.75 -11.77
CA SER A 216 9.52 -24.92 -11.65
C SER A 216 8.82 -25.20 -12.99
N MET A 217 9.40 -24.81 -14.12
CA MET A 217 8.78 -24.99 -15.45
C MET A 217 8.72 -26.45 -15.86
N TYR A 218 9.73 -27.26 -15.52
CA TYR A 218 9.80 -28.67 -15.90
C TYR A 218 9.59 -29.63 -14.72
N ALA A 219 10.04 -29.29 -13.51
CA ALA A 219 10.05 -30.22 -12.38
C ALA A 219 8.74 -30.23 -11.59
N SER A 220 7.87 -29.21 -11.72
CA SER A 220 6.62 -29.16 -10.93
C SER A 220 5.73 -30.38 -11.17
N SER A 221 5.60 -30.82 -12.42
CA SER A 221 4.81 -32.01 -12.77
C SER A 221 5.42 -33.29 -12.20
N TRP A 222 6.74 -33.39 -12.08
CA TRP A 222 7.44 -34.54 -11.54
C TRP A 222 7.08 -34.79 -10.08
N PHE A 223 7.06 -33.74 -9.26
CA PHE A 223 6.67 -33.81 -7.85
C PHE A 223 5.17 -34.03 -7.66
N LEU A 224 4.34 -33.27 -8.39
CA LEU A 224 2.88 -33.37 -8.24
C LEU A 224 2.34 -34.72 -8.71
N THR A 225 2.89 -35.28 -9.78
CA THR A 225 2.37 -36.50 -10.38
C THR A 225 3.23 -37.73 -10.11
N LEU A 226 4.32 -37.59 -9.35
CA LEU A 226 5.29 -38.66 -9.09
C LEU A 226 5.81 -39.29 -10.39
N PHE A 227 6.09 -38.45 -11.39
CA PHE A 227 6.43 -38.82 -12.77
C PHE A 227 5.38 -39.59 -13.57
N LEU A 228 4.21 -39.89 -13.01
CA LEU A 228 3.18 -40.68 -13.69
C LEU A 228 2.78 -40.02 -15.02
N THR A 229 2.55 -38.71 -15.05
CA THR A 229 2.18 -38.04 -16.32
C THR A 229 3.36 -37.69 -17.22
N PHE A 230 4.61 -37.92 -16.77
CA PHE A 230 5.82 -37.54 -17.51
C PHE A 230 6.49 -38.75 -18.16
N LEU A 231 6.53 -39.89 -17.46
CA LEU A 231 7.16 -41.11 -17.94
C LEU A 231 6.12 -42.15 -18.35
N PRO A 232 6.45 -43.03 -19.30
CA PRO A 232 5.62 -44.19 -19.65
C PRO A 232 5.33 -45.09 -18.44
N LEU A 233 4.14 -45.69 -18.43
CA LEU A 233 3.59 -46.40 -17.28
C LEU A 233 4.52 -47.49 -16.68
N PRO A 234 5.25 -48.30 -17.47
CA PRO A 234 6.17 -49.29 -16.90
C PRO A 234 7.29 -48.67 -16.06
N VAL A 235 7.83 -47.53 -16.46
CA VAL A 235 8.88 -46.81 -15.72
C VAL A 235 8.26 -46.08 -14.52
N ALA A 236 7.14 -45.40 -14.75
CA ALA A 236 6.49 -44.60 -13.71
C ALA A 236 5.99 -45.46 -12.53
N THR A 237 5.43 -46.64 -12.81
CA THR A 237 5.01 -47.58 -11.75
C THR A 237 6.18 -48.12 -10.93
N ARG A 238 7.37 -48.28 -11.53
CA ARG A 238 8.59 -48.69 -10.80
C ARG A 238 9.07 -47.60 -9.84
N ILE A 239 8.97 -46.34 -10.24
CA ILE A 239 9.26 -45.19 -9.37
C ILE A 239 8.22 -45.12 -8.24
N PHE A 240 6.95 -45.36 -8.58
CA PHE A 240 5.87 -45.39 -7.61
C PHE A 240 6.00 -46.51 -6.57
N ASP A 241 6.42 -47.72 -6.98
CA ASP A 241 6.73 -48.85 -6.07
C ASP A 241 7.75 -48.41 -5.00
N ILE A 242 8.82 -47.73 -5.43
CA ILE A 242 9.89 -47.26 -4.53
C ILE A 242 9.38 -46.09 -3.68
N PHE A 243 8.62 -45.16 -4.25
CA PHE A 243 8.03 -44.03 -3.52
C PHE A 243 7.12 -44.51 -2.38
N MET A 244 6.33 -45.54 -2.60
CA MET A 244 5.47 -46.15 -1.57
C MET A 244 6.27 -46.74 -0.40
N TYR A 245 7.58 -46.96 -0.54
CA TYR A 245 8.41 -47.48 0.55
C TYR A 245 9.41 -46.46 1.09
N GLU A 246 10.01 -45.62 0.23
CA GLU A 246 11.07 -44.66 0.60
C GLU A 246 10.61 -43.20 0.65
N GLY A 247 9.40 -42.89 0.18
CA GLY A 247 8.84 -41.55 0.13
C GLY A 247 9.45 -40.67 -0.97
N LEU A 248 9.36 -39.33 -0.79
CA LEU A 248 9.73 -38.34 -1.82
C LEU A 248 11.20 -38.34 -2.23
N GLU A 249 12.11 -38.95 -1.45
CA GLU A 249 13.55 -39.00 -1.76
C GLU A 249 13.82 -39.55 -3.18
N ILE A 250 13.08 -40.58 -3.59
CA ILE A 250 13.26 -41.18 -4.93
C ILE A 250 12.94 -40.19 -6.05
N ILE A 251 12.01 -39.25 -5.83
CA ILE A 251 11.60 -38.27 -6.84
C ILE A 251 12.74 -37.30 -7.13
N PHE A 252 13.44 -36.84 -6.08
CA PHE A 252 14.65 -36.02 -6.25
C PHE A 252 15.76 -36.76 -6.98
N ARG A 253 15.99 -38.02 -6.60
CA ARG A 253 17.03 -38.88 -7.20
C ARG A 253 16.76 -39.14 -8.68
N VAL A 254 15.53 -39.50 -9.03
CA VAL A 254 15.12 -39.74 -10.42
C VAL A 254 15.19 -38.46 -11.24
N GLY A 255 14.67 -37.34 -10.72
CA GLY A 255 14.72 -36.06 -11.43
C GLY A 255 16.16 -35.66 -11.76
N LEU A 256 17.09 -35.81 -10.82
CA LEU A 256 18.50 -35.46 -11.07
C LEU A 256 19.19 -36.48 -11.99
N ALA A 257 18.84 -37.76 -11.89
CA ALA A 257 19.36 -38.79 -12.81
C ALA A 257 18.92 -38.52 -14.26
N ILE A 258 17.68 -38.08 -14.49
CA ILE A 258 17.18 -37.67 -15.81
C ILE A 258 18.01 -36.51 -16.36
N LEU A 259 18.31 -35.51 -15.53
CA LEU A 259 19.16 -34.38 -15.93
C LEU A 259 20.60 -34.81 -16.22
N GLN A 260 21.17 -35.71 -15.42
CA GLN A 260 22.50 -36.28 -15.67
C GLN A 260 22.57 -37.05 -16.99
N TYR A 261 21.53 -37.79 -17.36
CA TYR A 261 21.49 -38.51 -18.64
C TYR A 261 21.43 -37.57 -19.85
N ASN A 262 20.78 -36.41 -19.70
CA ASN A 262 20.51 -35.48 -20.80
C ASN A 262 21.40 -34.23 -20.75
N GLN A 263 22.41 -34.18 -19.86
CA GLN A 263 23.22 -32.98 -19.62
C GLN A 263 23.92 -32.49 -20.89
N THR A 264 24.50 -33.40 -21.67
CA THR A 264 25.25 -33.07 -22.91
C THR A 264 24.37 -32.43 -23.97
N ASP A 265 23.11 -32.84 -24.03
CA ASP A 265 22.16 -32.35 -25.03
C ASP A 265 21.54 -31.04 -24.56
N LEU A 266 21.11 -30.99 -23.29
CA LEU A 266 20.43 -29.83 -22.71
C LEU A 266 21.30 -28.56 -22.68
N ILE A 267 22.63 -28.69 -22.52
CA ILE A 267 23.53 -27.54 -22.47
C ILE A 267 23.68 -26.85 -23.84
N GLN A 268 23.33 -27.54 -24.93
CA GLN A 268 23.42 -27.01 -26.30
C GLN A 268 22.11 -26.35 -26.77
N LEU A 269 21.02 -26.51 -26.00
CA LEU A 269 19.68 -26.07 -26.37
C LEU A 269 19.35 -24.72 -25.71
N ASP A 270 18.56 -23.91 -26.41
CA ASP A 270 17.94 -22.71 -25.84
C ASP A 270 16.68 -23.07 -25.03
N MET A 271 15.98 -22.06 -24.50
CA MET A 271 14.79 -22.27 -23.67
C MET A 271 13.70 -23.11 -24.37
N GLU A 272 13.43 -22.83 -25.64
CA GLU A 272 12.42 -23.57 -26.40
C GLU A 272 12.88 -25.01 -26.71
N GLY A 273 14.13 -25.18 -27.15
CA GLY A 273 14.73 -26.48 -27.42
C GLY A 273 14.73 -27.38 -26.18
N MET A 274 15.09 -26.84 -25.02
CA MET A 274 15.02 -27.56 -23.74
C MET A 274 13.58 -28.00 -23.44
N SER A 275 12.60 -27.09 -23.56
CA SER A 275 11.18 -27.41 -23.32
C SER A 275 10.68 -28.55 -24.23
N GLN A 276 11.03 -28.51 -25.53
CA GLN A 276 10.69 -29.58 -26.46
C GLN A 276 11.39 -30.90 -26.12
N HIS A 277 12.66 -30.86 -25.71
CA HIS A 277 13.43 -32.06 -25.32
C HIS A 277 12.82 -32.74 -24.10
N PHE A 278 12.45 -31.96 -23.06
CA PHE A 278 11.73 -32.47 -21.89
C PHE A 278 10.39 -33.12 -22.25
N GLN A 279 9.64 -32.57 -23.20
CA GLN A 279 8.30 -33.06 -23.54
C GLN A 279 8.31 -34.27 -24.49
N LYS A 280 9.27 -34.35 -25.43
CA LYS A 280 9.22 -35.31 -26.54
C LYS A 280 10.30 -36.40 -26.47
N VAL A 281 11.49 -36.07 -25.97
CA VAL A 281 12.65 -36.99 -26.04
C VAL A 281 12.79 -37.77 -24.74
N ILE A 282 12.85 -37.05 -23.61
CA ILE A 282 13.12 -37.65 -22.30
C ILE A 282 12.10 -38.74 -21.90
N PRO A 283 10.77 -38.58 -22.09
CA PRO A 283 9.79 -39.58 -21.69
C PRO A 283 10.06 -40.97 -22.27
N HIS A 284 10.46 -41.04 -23.55
CA HIS A 284 10.63 -42.30 -24.28
C HIS A 284 12.03 -42.89 -24.16
N GLN A 285 12.99 -42.17 -23.57
CA GLN A 285 14.39 -42.60 -23.45
C GLN A 285 14.56 -43.89 -22.63
N PHE A 286 13.60 -44.21 -21.75
CA PHE A 286 13.69 -45.31 -20.79
C PHE A 286 12.72 -46.47 -21.08
N ASP A 287 12.00 -46.45 -22.21
CA ASP A 287 10.97 -47.45 -22.55
C ASP A 287 11.51 -48.88 -22.58
N SER A 288 12.69 -49.07 -23.15
CA SER A 288 13.28 -50.41 -23.31
C SER A 288 13.92 -50.98 -22.04
N CYS A 289 14.23 -50.13 -21.04
CA CYS A 289 14.93 -50.60 -19.83
C CYS A 289 14.76 -49.63 -18.65
N PRO A 290 13.66 -49.76 -17.88
CA PRO A 290 13.39 -48.94 -16.70
C PRO A 290 14.48 -49.03 -15.63
N ASP A 291 15.14 -50.19 -15.49
CA ASP A 291 16.13 -50.43 -14.44
C ASP A 291 17.37 -49.54 -14.57
N LYS A 292 17.73 -49.14 -15.80
CA LYS A 292 18.86 -48.21 -16.03
C LYS A 292 18.64 -46.86 -15.35
N LEU A 293 17.41 -46.37 -15.34
CA LEU A 293 17.07 -45.10 -14.68
C LEU A 293 17.14 -45.24 -13.16
N ILE A 294 16.56 -46.32 -12.61
CA ILE A 294 16.56 -46.58 -11.16
C ILE A 294 17.98 -46.78 -10.61
N LEU A 295 18.81 -47.55 -11.31
CA LEU A 295 20.21 -47.74 -10.95
C LEU A 295 20.98 -46.41 -10.94
N ARG A 296 20.75 -45.55 -11.93
CA ARG A 296 21.37 -44.22 -11.98
C ARG A 296 20.85 -43.31 -10.86
N ALA A 297 19.56 -43.35 -10.55
CA ALA A 297 18.96 -42.59 -9.45
C ALA A 297 19.60 -42.93 -8.08
N TYR A 298 19.99 -44.18 -7.84
CA TYR A 298 20.69 -44.54 -6.61
C TYR A 298 22.18 -44.15 -6.59
N GLN A 299 22.78 -43.80 -7.74
CA GLN A 299 24.12 -43.22 -7.81
C GLN A 299 24.12 -41.71 -7.51
N VAL A 300 22.96 -41.05 -7.60
CA VAL A 300 22.81 -39.64 -7.21
C VAL A 300 23.10 -39.48 -5.72
N LYS A 301 23.90 -38.48 -5.36
CA LYS A 301 24.15 -38.16 -3.95
C LYS A 301 22.92 -37.46 -3.39
N TYR A 302 22.36 -37.97 -2.31
CA TYR A 302 21.25 -37.35 -1.59
C TYR A 302 21.56 -37.39 -0.09
N ASN A 303 21.54 -36.22 0.56
CA ASN A 303 21.88 -36.08 1.96
C ASN A 303 20.65 -35.62 2.76
N PRO A 304 19.95 -36.51 3.49
CA PRO A 304 18.74 -36.18 4.24
C PRO A 304 18.95 -35.05 5.28
N LYS A 305 20.14 -34.96 5.89
CA LYS A 305 20.45 -33.89 6.85
C LYS A 305 20.52 -32.54 6.16
N ARG A 306 21.11 -32.48 4.95
CA ARG A 306 21.16 -31.25 4.16
C ARG A 306 19.77 -30.83 3.68
N MET A 307 18.93 -31.76 3.26
CA MET A 307 17.55 -31.49 2.84
C MET A 307 16.72 -30.86 3.96
N LYS A 308 16.82 -31.40 5.19
CA LYS A 308 16.18 -30.80 6.38
C LYS A 308 16.74 -29.40 6.71
N LYS A 309 18.02 -29.14 6.47
CA LYS A 309 18.60 -27.81 6.65
C LYS A 309 18.04 -26.83 5.61
N LEU A 310 17.93 -27.24 4.35
CA LEU A 310 17.33 -26.44 3.27
C LEU A 310 15.85 -26.13 3.53
N GLU A 311 15.11 -27.05 4.15
CA GLU A 311 13.73 -26.82 4.58
C GLU A 311 13.62 -25.68 5.60
N LYS A 312 14.50 -25.67 6.61
CA LYS A 312 14.57 -24.57 7.58
C LYS A 312 14.99 -23.25 6.92
N GLU A 313 15.99 -23.28 6.04
CA GLU A 313 16.45 -22.10 5.29
C GLU A 313 15.32 -21.53 4.42
N TYR A 314 14.62 -22.36 3.67
CA TYR A 314 13.49 -21.95 2.82
C TYR A 314 12.33 -21.37 3.64
N THR A 315 12.02 -21.99 4.78
CA THR A 315 10.97 -21.47 5.68
C THR A 315 11.34 -20.08 6.22
N ALA A 316 12.61 -19.87 6.60
CA ALA A 316 13.10 -18.56 7.04
C ALA A 316 13.03 -17.52 5.91
N ILE A 317 13.41 -17.89 4.68
CA ILE A 317 13.29 -17.03 3.50
C ILE A 317 11.83 -16.63 3.28
N LYS A 318 10.89 -17.58 3.30
CA LYS A 318 9.46 -17.30 3.08
C LYS A 318 8.83 -16.47 4.20
N ASN A 319 9.24 -16.67 5.44
CA ASN A 319 8.79 -15.83 6.55
C ASN A 319 9.29 -14.39 6.39
N LYS A 320 10.57 -14.21 6.04
CA LYS A 320 11.14 -12.89 5.78
C LYS A 320 10.45 -12.19 4.59
N GLU A 321 10.22 -12.90 3.49
CA GLU A 321 9.46 -12.37 2.34
C GLU A 321 8.04 -11.95 2.73
N MET A 322 7.37 -12.70 3.62
CA MET A 322 6.04 -12.35 4.12
C MET A 322 6.08 -11.07 4.98
N GLU A 323 7.06 -10.95 5.87
CA GLU A 323 7.28 -9.75 6.70
C GLU A 323 7.55 -8.53 5.81
N GLU A 324 8.43 -8.66 4.82
CA GLU A 324 8.72 -7.61 3.83
C GLU A 324 7.46 -7.22 3.03
N GLN A 325 6.61 -8.19 2.64
CA GLN A 325 5.35 -7.90 1.95
C GLN A 325 4.33 -7.16 2.84
N ILE A 326 4.27 -7.49 4.14
CA ILE A 326 3.44 -6.79 5.10
C ILE A 326 3.93 -5.34 5.25
N GLU A 327 5.25 -5.15 5.39
CA GLU A 327 5.84 -3.81 5.51
C GLU A 327 5.66 -2.99 4.24
N ILE A 328 5.85 -3.57 3.06
CA ILE A 328 5.57 -2.90 1.77
C ILE A 328 4.10 -2.46 1.70
N LYS A 329 3.15 -3.27 2.15
CA LYS A 329 1.72 -2.90 2.18
C LYS A 329 1.45 -1.75 3.16
N ARG A 330 2.09 -1.77 4.33
CA ARG A 330 2.01 -0.68 5.32
C ARG A 330 2.56 0.62 4.73
N LEU A 331 3.79 0.59 4.21
CA LEU A 331 4.43 1.75 3.58
C LEU A 331 3.65 2.27 2.37
N ARG A 332 3.02 1.41 1.57
CA ARG A 332 2.14 1.84 0.47
C ARG A 332 0.90 2.57 0.99
N THR A 333 0.32 2.11 2.10
CA THR A 333 -0.86 2.74 2.72
C THR A 333 -0.49 4.10 3.30
N GLU A 334 0.64 4.18 4.01
CA GLU A 334 1.16 5.43 4.57
C GLU A 334 1.52 6.43 3.47
N ASN A 335 2.23 6.01 2.43
CA ASN A 335 2.50 6.87 1.27
C ASN A 335 1.23 7.39 0.60
N ARG A 336 0.16 6.58 0.54
CA ARG A 336 -1.14 7.03 0.02
C ARG A 336 -1.73 8.13 0.90
N LEU A 337 -1.70 7.99 2.22
CA LEU A 337 -2.20 9.00 3.16
C LEU A 337 -1.38 10.28 3.12
N LEU A 338 -0.04 10.17 3.05
CA LEU A 338 0.85 11.32 2.91
C LEU A 338 0.57 12.08 1.62
N LYS A 339 0.38 11.38 0.49
CA LYS A 339 -0.01 12.02 -0.78
C LYS A 339 -1.34 12.77 -0.66
N GLN A 340 -2.35 12.20 -0.01
CA GLN A 340 -3.63 12.89 0.23
C GLN A 340 -3.45 14.14 1.11
N ARG A 341 -2.57 14.06 2.12
CA ARG A 341 -2.27 15.20 2.99
C ARG A 341 -1.57 16.31 2.23
N ILE A 342 -0.59 15.99 1.39
CA ILE A 342 0.10 16.94 0.51
C ILE A 342 -0.93 17.60 -0.42
N GLU A 343 -1.76 16.84 -1.11
CA GLU A 343 -2.78 17.39 -2.01
C GLU A 343 -3.76 18.34 -1.30
N THR A 344 -4.14 18.02 -0.05
CA THR A 344 -5.02 18.88 0.77
C THR A 344 -4.31 20.18 1.14
N LEU A 345 -3.02 20.11 1.50
CA LEU A 345 -2.22 21.28 1.83
C LEU A 345 -1.99 22.15 0.58
N GLU A 346 -1.70 21.54 -0.56
CA GLU A 346 -1.55 22.24 -1.85
C GLU A 346 -2.82 23.01 -2.20
N LYS A 347 -4.00 22.38 -2.12
CA LYS A 347 -5.29 23.05 -2.32
C LYS A 347 -5.50 24.22 -1.35
N TYR A 348 -5.15 24.04 -0.08
CA TYR A 348 -5.24 25.11 0.91
C TYR A 348 -4.31 26.28 0.57
N THR A 349 -3.07 25.99 0.15
CA THR A 349 -2.11 27.02 -0.27
C THR A 349 -2.57 27.75 -1.53
N GLU A 350 -3.13 27.05 -2.52
CA GLU A 350 -3.70 27.65 -3.73
C GLU A 350 -4.87 28.59 -3.39
N GLN A 351 -5.79 28.15 -2.53
CA GLN A 351 -6.92 28.97 -2.07
C GLN A 351 -6.45 30.21 -1.29
N PHE A 352 -5.42 30.05 -0.46
CA PHE A 352 -4.85 31.14 0.31
C PHE A 352 -4.19 32.18 -0.62
N VAL A 353 -3.38 31.74 -1.58
CA VAL A 353 -2.76 32.62 -2.59
C VAL A 353 -3.81 33.34 -3.43
N SER A 354 -4.85 32.64 -3.88
CA SER A 354 -5.93 33.26 -4.66
C SER A 354 -6.69 34.33 -3.87
N SER A 355 -6.92 34.07 -2.57
CA SER A 355 -7.56 35.03 -1.67
C SER A 355 -6.70 36.30 -1.52
N LEU A 356 -5.40 36.15 -1.32
CA LEU A 356 -4.46 37.28 -1.23
C LEU A 356 -4.37 38.08 -2.53
N GLN A 357 -4.37 37.40 -3.69
CA GLN A 357 -4.39 38.06 -5.00
C GLN A 357 -5.66 38.90 -5.18
N THR A 358 -6.81 38.36 -4.80
CA THR A 358 -8.10 39.07 -4.87
C THR A 358 -8.09 40.28 -3.94
N GLU A 359 -7.59 40.14 -2.72
CA GLU A 359 -7.49 41.24 -1.76
C GLU A 359 -6.52 42.34 -2.24
N LEU A 360 -5.39 41.94 -2.84
CA LEU A 360 -4.43 42.87 -3.45
C LEU A 360 -5.07 43.64 -4.61
N GLU A 361 -5.78 42.96 -5.52
CA GLU A 361 -6.51 43.61 -6.61
C GLU A 361 -7.55 44.60 -6.09
N GLN A 362 -8.32 44.22 -5.07
CA GLN A 362 -9.28 45.12 -4.43
C GLN A 362 -8.61 46.33 -3.76
N SER A 363 -7.44 46.14 -3.15
CA SER A 363 -6.68 47.25 -2.56
C SER A 363 -6.18 48.21 -3.64
N ARG A 364 -5.64 47.68 -4.76
CA ARG A 364 -5.19 48.50 -5.89
C ARG A 364 -6.34 49.26 -6.56
N LEU A 365 -7.52 48.64 -6.66
CA LEU A 365 -8.72 49.30 -7.17
C LEU A 365 -9.12 50.48 -6.26
N ARG A 366 -9.18 50.25 -4.94
CA ARG A 366 -9.47 51.30 -3.94
C ARG A 366 -8.45 52.44 -3.99
N GLU A 367 -7.18 52.12 -4.16
CA GLU A 367 -6.13 53.13 -4.33
C GLU A 367 -6.33 53.95 -5.61
N ALA A 368 -6.68 53.32 -6.73
CA ALA A 368 -6.97 54.00 -7.98
C ALA A 368 -8.21 54.91 -7.88
N GLU A 369 -9.27 54.46 -7.20
CA GLU A 369 -10.46 55.28 -6.91
C GLU A 369 -10.11 56.51 -6.07
N LEU A 370 -9.30 56.34 -5.02
CA LEU A 370 -8.84 57.44 -4.17
C LEU A 370 -7.97 58.43 -4.95
N LEU A 371 -7.05 57.94 -5.78
CA LEU A 371 -6.22 58.79 -6.66
C LEU A 371 -7.08 59.55 -7.68
N GLY A 372 -8.11 58.91 -8.24
CA GLY A 372 -9.09 59.56 -9.11
C GLY A 372 -9.84 60.69 -8.41
N ALA A 373 -10.36 60.42 -7.21
CA ALA A 373 -11.04 61.41 -6.39
C ALA A 373 -10.11 62.57 -5.96
N LEU A 374 -8.86 62.27 -5.62
CA LEU A 374 -7.83 63.27 -5.31
C LEU A 374 -7.58 64.19 -6.50
N LYS A 375 -7.43 63.63 -7.71
CA LYS A 375 -7.25 64.41 -8.93
C LYS A 375 -8.46 65.30 -9.21
N GLU A 376 -9.66 64.76 -9.07
CA GLU A 376 -10.90 65.52 -9.25
C GLU A 376 -11.03 66.66 -8.22
N MET A 377 -10.63 66.42 -6.97
CA MET A 377 -10.58 67.45 -5.93
C MET A 377 -9.51 68.51 -6.24
N GLN A 378 -8.35 68.11 -6.76
CA GLN A 378 -7.26 68.98 -7.15
C GLN A 378 -7.66 69.88 -8.34
N ASP A 379 -8.36 69.31 -9.33
CA ASP A 379 -8.94 70.06 -10.45
C ASP A 379 -10.01 71.07 -9.96
N LYS A 380 -10.86 70.68 -9.01
CA LYS A 380 -11.82 71.59 -8.37
C LYS A 380 -11.15 72.72 -7.60
N VAL A 381 -10.05 72.44 -6.90
CA VAL A 381 -9.24 73.47 -6.21
C VAL A 381 -8.65 74.43 -7.24
N LEU A 382 -8.04 73.92 -8.31
CA LEU A 382 -7.51 74.75 -9.41
C LEU A 382 -8.58 75.63 -10.06
N ASP A 383 -9.78 75.10 -10.28
CA ASP A 383 -10.91 75.86 -10.81
C ASP A 383 -11.42 76.91 -9.81
N LEU A 384 -11.43 76.58 -8.51
CA LEU A 384 -11.76 77.54 -7.45
C LEU A 384 -10.68 78.62 -7.30
N GLU A 385 -9.40 78.29 -7.44
CA GLU A 385 -8.28 79.23 -7.45
C GLU A 385 -8.36 80.18 -8.67
N LYS A 386 -8.66 79.65 -9.86
CA LYS A 386 -8.96 80.48 -11.04
C LYS A 386 -10.16 81.38 -10.81
N ARG A 387 -11.25 80.87 -10.24
CA ARG A 387 -12.43 81.68 -9.90
C ARG A 387 -12.11 82.72 -8.83
N SER A 388 -11.30 82.38 -7.84
CA SER A 388 -10.80 83.28 -6.78
C SER A 388 -9.96 84.40 -7.37
N SER A 389 -9.09 84.11 -8.34
CA SER A 389 -8.36 85.15 -9.10
C SER A 389 -9.27 86.02 -9.98
N CYS A 390 -10.53 85.61 -10.21
CA CYS A 390 -11.56 86.38 -10.89
C CYS A 390 -12.62 86.98 -9.92
N LEU A 391 -12.48 86.80 -8.60
CA LEU A 391 -13.32 87.51 -7.65
C LEU A 391 -12.81 88.94 -7.48
N PRO A 392 -13.70 89.92 -7.22
CA PRO A 392 -13.28 91.29 -6.96
C PRO A 392 -12.40 91.33 -5.70
N ASP A 393 -11.25 92.01 -5.81
CA ASP A 393 -10.26 92.29 -4.77
C ASP A 393 -10.88 92.52 -3.38
N GLU A 394 -10.28 92.08 -2.27
CA GLU A 394 -10.86 92.21 -0.90
C GLU A 394 -11.26 93.66 -0.55
N ASN A 395 -10.63 94.63 -1.21
CA ASN A 395 -11.02 96.04 -1.19
C ASN A 395 -12.49 96.30 -1.61
N ASN A 396 -13.03 95.52 -2.53
CA ASN A 396 -14.42 95.59 -2.99
C ASN A 396 -15.39 94.96 -1.99
N LEU A 397 -15.00 93.91 -1.25
CA LEU A 397 -15.88 93.34 -0.21
C LEU A 397 -16.00 94.28 0.99
N ALA A 398 -14.89 94.92 1.38
CA ALA A 398 -14.90 95.99 2.39
C ALA A 398 -15.68 97.22 1.90
N ALA A 399 -15.53 97.61 0.63
CA ALA A 399 -16.31 98.70 0.04
C ALA A 399 -17.82 98.39 -0.03
N VAL A 400 -18.20 97.15 -0.37
CA VAL A 400 -19.60 96.72 -0.39
C VAL A 400 -20.18 96.57 1.02
N GLN A 401 -19.39 96.11 2.00
CA GLN A 401 -19.83 96.08 3.40
C GLN A 401 -20.01 97.49 3.98
N GLU A 402 -19.12 98.43 3.63
CA GLU A 402 -19.25 99.84 4.00
C GLU A 402 -20.41 100.50 3.27
N GLU A 403 -20.61 100.21 1.97
CA GLU A 403 -21.79 100.65 1.22
C GLU A 403 -23.09 100.09 1.80
N VAL A 404 -23.13 98.83 2.25
CA VAL A 404 -24.31 98.25 2.93
C VAL A 404 -24.55 98.91 4.28
N LYS A 405 -23.50 99.28 5.02
CA LYS A 405 -23.61 100.07 6.26
C LYS A 405 -24.15 101.48 5.98
N GLN A 406 -23.60 102.15 4.97
CA GLN A 406 -24.06 103.46 4.49
C GLN A 406 -25.51 103.37 3.96
N MET A 407 -25.88 102.27 3.32
CA MET A 407 -27.22 102.01 2.81
C MET A 407 -28.22 101.78 3.96
N LYS A 408 -27.85 101.06 5.02
CA LYS A 408 -28.65 100.95 6.26
C LYS A 408 -28.80 102.28 6.98
N LEU A 409 -27.76 103.11 6.98
CA LEU A 409 -27.82 104.48 7.52
C LEU A 409 -28.77 105.35 6.69
N ARG A 410 -28.69 105.28 5.36
CA ARG A 410 -29.63 105.94 4.44
C ARG A 410 -31.06 105.42 4.58
N GLU A 411 -31.27 104.12 4.80
CA GLU A 411 -32.57 103.53 5.08
C GLU A 411 -33.17 104.16 6.35
N LEU A 412 -32.41 104.24 7.44
CA LEU A 412 -32.85 104.90 8.67
C LEU A 412 -33.12 106.40 8.50
N GLU A 413 -32.32 107.11 7.68
CA GLU A 413 -32.54 108.51 7.32
C GLU A 413 -33.80 108.70 6.45
N THR A 414 -34.07 107.80 5.51
CA THR A 414 -35.29 107.82 4.71
C THR A 414 -36.53 107.51 5.54
N LEU A 415 -36.44 106.59 6.51
CA LEU A 415 -37.52 106.32 7.46
C LEU A 415 -37.79 107.51 8.38
N ARG A 416 -36.75 108.25 8.78
CA ARG A 416 -36.88 109.51 9.52
C ARG A 416 -37.51 110.60 8.65
N SER A 417 -37.01 110.76 7.42
CA SER A 417 -37.56 111.68 6.42
C SER A 417 -39.02 111.36 6.12
N PHE A 418 -39.41 110.09 6.02
CA PHE A 418 -40.79 109.67 5.82
C PHE A 418 -41.68 110.06 7.00
N ARG A 419 -41.17 109.94 8.23
CA ARG A 419 -41.88 110.35 9.44
C ARG A 419 -42.08 111.87 9.50
N GLU A 420 -41.04 112.65 9.20
CA GLU A 420 -41.10 114.11 9.04
C GLU A 420 -42.06 114.52 7.91
N MET A 421 -42.13 113.73 6.84
CA MET A 421 -43.05 113.95 5.72
C MET A 421 -44.49 113.65 6.12
N GLN A 422 -44.71 112.62 6.95
CA GLN A 422 -46.01 112.32 7.55
C GLN A 422 -46.44 113.49 8.46
N ASP A 423 -45.53 114.03 9.25
CA ASP A 423 -45.78 115.18 10.13
C ASP A 423 -46.10 116.44 9.33
N THR A 424 -45.33 116.75 8.27
CA THR A 424 -45.62 117.91 7.38
C THR A 424 -46.92 117.74 6.59
N VAL A 425 -47.31 116.52 6.20
CA VAL A 425 -48.62 116.25 5.61
C VAL A 425 -49.73 116.49 6.64
N THR A 426 -49.54 116.09 7.90
CA THR A 426 -50.52 116.42 8.96
C THR A 426 -50.59 117.94 9.23
N GLU A 427 -49.46 118.64 9.18
CA GLU A 427 -49.40 120.10 9.36
C GLU A 427 -50.03 120.85 8.18
N LEU A 428 -49.75 120.43 6.93
CA LEU A 428 -50.38 121.01 5.74
C LEU A 428 -51.88 120.71 5.69
N ASN A 429 -52.32 119.54 6.17
CA ASN A 429 -53.73 119.21 6.32
C ASN A 429 -54.41 120.10 7.39
N GLN A 430 -53.74 120.38 8.51
CA GLN A 430 -54.21 121.35 9.52
C GLN A 430 -54.24 122.79 8.98
N ARG A 431 -53.22 123.22 8.22
CA ARG A 431 -53.20 124.54 7.56
C ARG A 431 -54.25 124.66 6.46
N TRP A 432 -54.54 123.58 5.74
CA TRP A 432 -55.64 123.53 4.77
C TRP A 432 -57.01 123.65 5.47
N GLN A 433 -57.21 122.97 6.61
CA GLN A 433 -58.41 123.15 7.45
C GLN A 433 -58.52 124.58 8.03
N ALA A 434 -57.40 125.23 8.35
CA ALA A 434 -57.36 126.62 8.82
C ALA A 434 -57.67 127.64 7.69
N VAL A 435 -57.24 127.36 6.45
CA VAL A 435 -57.59 128.18 5.27
C VAL A 435 -59.04 127.98 4.84
N ALA A 436 -59.62 126.79 5.06
CA ALA A 436 -61.03 126.51 4.79
C ALA A 436 -62.01 127.28 5.71
N THR A 437 -61.52 127.89 6.81
CA THR A 437 -62.34 128.59 7.81
C THR A 437 -62.14 130.11 7.89
N GLY A 438 -61.29 130.71 7.05
CA GLY A 438 -61.00 132.16 7.04
C GLY A 438 -61.23 132.84 5.69
N ARG A 439 -61.97 133.96 5.66
CA ARG A 439 -62.30 134.74 4.45
C ARG A 439 -61.06 135.34 3.76
N ASN A 440 -60.55 134.69 2.71
CA ASN A 440 -59.99 135.28 1.48
C ASN A 440 -59.51 134.17 0.51
N PRO A 441 -59.69 134.31 -0.82
CA PRO A 441 -59.31 133.26 -1.77
C PRO A 441 -57.78 133.21 -1.98
N PRO A 442 -57.14 132.03 -1.98
CA PRO A 442 -55.70 131.92 -2.19
C PRO A 442 -55.31 132.05 -3.67
N LYS A 443 -54.15 132.68 -3.94
CA LYS A 443 -53.59 132.86 -5.29
C LYS A 443 -53.16 131.50 -5.88
N LYS A 444 -53.44 131.30 -7.18
CA LYS A 444 -53.20 130.08 -7.99
C LYS A 444 -51.79 129.45 -7.84
N ASN A 445 -50.78 130.23 -7.48
CA ASN A 445 -49.40 129.75 -7.31
C ASN A 445 -49.20 128.89 -6.04
N ALA A 446 -49.90 129.19 -4.94
CA ALA A 446 -49.75 128.43 -3.69
C ALA A 446 -50.39 127.04 -3.76
N MET A 447 -51.44 126.89 -4.59
CA MET A 447 -52.12 125.60 -4.78
C MET A 447 -51.31 124.66 -5.69
N ASN A 448 -50.66 125.20 -6.73
CA ASN A 448 -49.74 124.42 -7.56
C ASN A 448 -48.52 123.94 -6.76
N GLU A 449 -47.96 124.79 -5.88
CA GLU A 449 -46.81 124.43 -5.05
C GLU A 449 -47.14 123.34 -4.02
N MET A 450 -48.37 123.35 -3.47
CA MET A 450 -48.90 122.29 -2.60
C MET A 450 -49.10 120.97 -3.36
N GLN A 451 -49.62 121.04 -4.59
CA GLN A 451 -49.84 119.86 -5.42
C GLN A 451 -48.52 119.22 -5.86
N ASP A 452 -47.50 120.02 -6.16
CA ASP A 452 -46.16 119.56 -6.52
C ASP A 452 -45.47 118.87 -5.33
N LYS A 453 -45.56 119.47 -4.13
CA LYS A 453 -45.06 118.87 -2.88
C LYS A 453 -45.72 117.52 -2.59
N LEU A 454 -47.05 117.44 -2.71
CA LEU A 454 -47.79 116.18 -2.52
C LEU A 454 -47.39 115.11 -3.54
N MET A 455 -47.17 115.50 -4.80
CA MET A 455 -46.70 114.59 -5.86
C MET A 455 -45.30 114.04 -5.53
N THR A 456 -44.37 114.88 -5.06
CA THR A 456 -43.04 114.43 -4.63
C THR A 456 -43.07 113.50 -3.41
N VAL A 457 -43.96 113.73 -2.44
CA VAL A 457 -44.15 112.84 -1.29
C VAL A 457 -44.66 111.47 -1.73
N ARG A 458 -45.66 111.44 -2.61
CA ARG A 458 -46.21 110.18 -3.16
C ARG A 458 -45.18 109.40 -3.96
N LEU A 459 -44.31 110.09 -4.70
CA LEU A 459 -43.24 109.42 -5.46
C LEU A 459 -42.23 108.75 -4.52
N ARG A 460 -41.85 109.44 -3.42
CA ARG A 460 -40.95 108.87 -2.40
C ARG A 460 -41.59 107.72 -1.62
N GLU A 461 -42.87 107.81 -1.28
CA GLU A 461 -43.61 106.71 -0.64
C GLU A 461 -43.65 105.47 -1.55
N ALA A 462 -43.94 105.65 -2.84
CA ALA A 462 -43.93 104.56 -3.81
C ALA A 462 -42.54 103.91 -3.93
N GLN A 463 -41.47 104.71 -3.84
CA GLN A 463 -40.09 104.24 -3.89
C GLN A 463 -39.71 103.41 -2.64
N ALA A 464 -40.05 103.89 -1.43
CA ALA A 464 -39.84 103.14 -0.19
C ALA A 464 -40.66 101.83 -0.14
N GLN A 465 -41.88 101.83 -0.69
CA GLN A 465 -42.69 100.61 -0.80
C GLN A 465 -42.07 99.59 -1.78
N ALA A 466 -41.40 100.04 -2.84
CA ALA A 466 -40.70 99.15 -3.76
C ALA A 466 -39.49 98.49 -3.08
N GLU A 467 -38.69 99.25 -2.33
CA GLU A 467 -37.54 98.74 -1.58
C GLU A 467 -37.95 97.73 -0.50
N LEU A 468 -39.05 97.99 0.23
CA LEU A 468 -39.58 97.06 1.23
C LEU A 468 -40.01 95.71 0.61
N ARG A 469 -40.56 95.73 -0.61
CA ARG A 469 -40.91 94.49 -1.34
C ARG A 469 -39.67 93.71 -1.74
N GLU A 470 -38.61 94.40 -2.16
CA GLU A 470 -37.34 93.77 -2.52
C GLU A 470 -36.67 93.08 -1.32
N VAL A 471 -36.64 93.76 -0.15
CA VAL A 471 -36.09 93.19 1.09
C VAL A 471 -36.89 91.96 1.55
N LYS A 472 -38.23 92.00 1.45
CA LYS A 472 -39.07 90.85 1.78
C LYS A 472 -38.81 89.65 0.87
N LEU A 473 -38.60 89.88 -0.42
CA LEU A 473 -38.26 88.81 -1.37
C LEU A 473 -36.91 88.16 -1.00
N LYS A 474 -35.89 88.97 -0.69
CA LYS A 474 -34.57 88.49 -0.25
C LYS A 474 -34.66 87.69 1.05
N SER A 475 -35.48 88.12 2.01
CA SER A 475 -35.71 87.37 3.25
C SER A 475 -36.31 85.98 3.01
N LEU A 476 -37.32 85.88 2.15
CA LEU A 476 -37.94 84.59 1.80
C LEU A 476 -36.95 83.64 1.10
N GLN A 477 -36.10 84.20 0.22
CA GLN A 477 -35.06 83.42 -0.44
C GLN A 477 -34.05 82.84 0.56
N GLN A 478 -33.61 83.64 1.54
CA GLN A 478 -32.69 83.18 2.59
C GLN A 478 -33.34 82.10 3.49
N GLU A 479 -34.63 82.22 3.78
CA GLU A 479 -35.37 81.26 4.59
C GLU A 479 -35.51 79.90 3.89
N SER A 480 -35.78 79.92 2.57
CA SER A 480 -35.75 78.72 1.73
C SER A 480 -34.35 78.08 1.70
N GLN A 481 -33.31 78.90 1.56
CA GLN A 481 -31.93 78.42 1.56
C GLN A 481 -31.53 77.79 2.91
N ASN A 482 -31.95 78.38 4.03
CA ASN A 482 -31.75 77.82 5.37
C ASN A 482 -32.48 76.47 5.56
N GLN A 483 -33.69 76.31 5.03
CA GLN A 483 -34.38 75.02 5.05
C GLN A 483 -33.65 73.94 4.25
N ILE A 484 -33.08 74.29 3.08
CA ILE A 484 -32.29 73.37 2.27
C ILE A 484 -31.02 72.95 3.02
N HIS A 485 -30.30 73.90 3.62
CA HIS A 485 -29.11 73.60 4.41
C HIS A 485 -29.42 72.74 5.63
N SER A 486 -30.51 73.01 6.36
CA SER A 486 -30.95 72.19 7.50
C SER A 486 -31.23 70.74 7.09
N LYS A 487 -31.94 70.53 5.98
CA LYS A 487 -32.19 69.17 5.45
C LYS A 487 -30.91 68.47 4.97
N LEU A 488 -29.94 69.22 4.44
CA LEU A 488 -28.65 68.68 4.03
C LEU A 488 -27.84 68.22 5.24
N ILE A 489 -27.78 69.04 6.30
CA ILE A 489 -27.13 68.70 7.56
C ILE A 489 -27.75 67.45 8.18
N GLY A 490 -29.08 67.35 8.24
CA GLY A 490 -29.76 66.17 8.78
C GLY A 490 -29.43 64.87 8.01
N ARG A 491 -29.30 64.94 6.67
CA ARG A 491 -28.86 63.78 5.87
C ARG A 491 -27.42 63.39 6.18
N HIS A 492 -26.52 64.36 6.27
CA HIS A 492 -25.12 64.08 6.63
C HIS A 492 -24.98 63.54 8.06
N GLU A 493 -25.78 64.00 9.02
CA GLU A 493 -25.79 63.44 10.38
C GLU A 493 -26.25 61.98 10.40
N GLN A 494 -27.27 61.65 9.59
CA GLN A 494 -27.77 60.28 9.47
C GLN A 494 -26.76 59.35 8.78
N GLU A 495 -26.11 59.82 7.71
CA GLU A 495 -25.00 59.11 7.05
C GLU A 495 -23.81 58.92 8.00
N ARG A 496 -23.46 59.94 8.79
CA ARG A 496 -22.41 59.86 9.81
C ARG A 496 -22.75 58.83 10.87
N SER A 497 -24.00 58.79 11.35
CA SER A 497 -24.47 57.79 12.31
C SER A 497 -24.36 56.37 11.74
N ALA A 498 -24.83 56.16 10.50
CA ALA A 498 -24.76 54.85 9.85
C ALA A 498 -23.32 54.37 9.62
N MET A 499 -22.42 55.28 9.24
CA MET A 499 -20.98 54.99 9.13
C MET A 499 -20.37 54.65 10.50
N GLN A 500 -20.77 55.35 11.55
CA GLN A 500 -20.29 55.11 12.91
C GLN A 500 -20.74 53.75 13.46
N ASP A 501 -21.98 53.35 13.20
CA ASP A 501 -22.49 52.00 13.53
C ASP A 501 -21.74 50.90 12.77
N ARG A 502 -21.46 51.14 11.49
CA ARG A 502 -20.70 50.20 10.65
C ARG A 502 -19.25 50.05 11.12
N LEU A 503 -18.61 51.16 11.51
CA LEU A 503 -17.28 51.14 12.14
C LEU A 503 -17.30 50.36 13.45
N GLN A 504 -18.32 50.56 14.30
CA GLN A 504 -18.44 49.82 15.56
C GLN A 504 -18.60 48.31 15.34
N MET A 505 -19.42 47.91 14.36
CA MET A 505 -19.59 46.50 13.98
C MET A 505 -18.29 45.89 13.48
N LEU A 506 -17.58 46.57 12.57
CA LEU A 506 -16.29 46.10 12.05
C LEU A 506 -15.21 46.05 13.13
N ALA A 507 -15.20 47.01 14.06
CA ALA A 507 -14.31 46.99 15.22
C ALA A 507 -14.57 45.78 16.12
N ASN A 508 -15.84 45.45 16.37
CA ASN A 508 -16.23 44.26 17.13
C ASN A 508 -15.84 42.96 16.43
N GLN A 509 -16.02 42.88 15.10
CA GLN A 509 -15.58 41.72 14.30
C GLN A 509 -14.06 41.55 14.33
N ASN A 510 -13.30 42.65 14.15
CA ASN A 510 -11.85 42.61 14.27
C ASN A 510 -11.41 42.14 15.66
N LYS A 511 -12.06 42.63 16.72
CA LYS A 511 -11.76 42.19 18.09
C LYS A 511 -12.02 40.68 18.29
N ALA A 512 -13.10 40.16 17.71
CA ALA A 512 -13.40 38.72 17.75
C ALA A 512 -12.38 37.88 16.97
N LEU A 513 -12.00 38.32 15.77
CA LEU A 513 -10.95 37.66 14.97
C LEU A 513 -9.59 37.70 15.66
N GLN A 514 -9.24 38.83 16.30
CA GLN A 514 -8.02 38.95 17.10
C GLN A 514 -8.00 37.94 18.26
N ALA A 515 -9.15 37.75 18.93
CA ALA A 515 -9.28 36.77 20.01
C ALA A 515 -9.13 35.32 19.50
N GLN A 516 -9.73 35.00 18.34
CA GLN A 516 -9.59 33.68 17.70
C GLN A 516 -8.13 33.43 17.28
N LEU A 517 -7.46 34.42 16.69
CA LEU A 517 -6.06 34.31 16.32
C LEU A 517 -5.17 34.06 17.54
N ASN A 518 -5.43 34.75 18.65
CA ASN A 518 -4.69 34.55 19.89
C ASN A 518 -4.91 33.16 20.49
N GLU A 519 -6.14 32.65 20.45
CA GLU A 519 -6.44 31.28 20.91
C GLU A 519 -5.77 30.22 20.03
N MET A 520 -5.74 30.42 18.70
CA MET A 520 -5.02 29.53 17.79
C MET A 520 -3.51 29.56 18.04
N LYS A 521 -2.93 30.75 18.28
CA LYS A 521 -1.51 30.89 18.67
C LYS A 521 -1.21 30.18 20.00
N ARG A 522 -2.12 30.27 20.98
CA ARG A 522 -1.99 29.58 22.27
C ARG A 522 -1.99 28.06 22.09
N LYS A 523 -2.93 27.53 21.31
CA LYS A 523 -3.00 26.08 20.99
C LYS A 523 -1.77 25.59 20.23
N GLN A 524 -1.25 26.39 19.29
CA GLN A 524 -0.02 26.05 18.59
C GLN A 524 1.16 25.96 19.56
N ALA A 525 1.30 26.93 20.47
CA ALA A 525 2.35 26.91 21.48
C ALA A 525 2.23 25.71 22.45
N GLU A 526 1.00 25.32 22.84
CA GLU A 526 0.77 24.11 23.62
C GLU A 526 1.16 22.83 22.88
N PHE A 527 0.84 22.74 21.59
CA PHE A 527 1.22 21.60 20.76
C PHE A 527 2.74 21.51 20.60
N ASP A 528 3.41 22.64 20.34
CA ASP A 528 4.86 22.69 20.22
C ASP A 528 5.56 22.34 21.55
N CYS A 529 4.97 22.72 22.70
CA CYS A 529 5.48 22.34 24.02
C CYS A 529 5.36 20.82 24.23
N LYS A 530 4.19 20.24 23.96
CA LYS A 530 3.96 18.78 24.07
C LYS A 530 4.89 17.99 23.14
N SER A 531 5.06 18.44 21.91
CA SER A 531 5.98 17.79 20.96
C SER A 531 7.43 17.83 21.47
N LYS A 532 7.86 18.97 22.04
CA LYS A 532 9.20 19.06 22.66
C LYS A 532 9.34 18.16 23.89
N GLU A 533 8.31 18.06 24.73
CA GLU A 533 8.28 17.14 25.88
C GLU A 533 8.38 15.68 25.44
N GLU A 534 7.63 15.27 24.41
CA GLU A 534 7.69 13.91 23.86
C GLU A 534 9.07 13.58 23.29
N VAL A 535 9.68 14.50 22.54
CA VAL A 535 11.05 14.34 22.03
C VAL A 535 12.05 14.25 23.17
N MET A 536 11.90 15.07 24.22
CA MET A 536 12.75 15.01 25.40
C MET A 536 12.62 13.67 26.14
N ALA A 537 11.40 13.15 26.28
CA ALA A 537 11.14 11.85 26.91
C ALA A 537 11.74 10.68 26.11
N VAL A 538 11.73 10.74 24.78
CA VAL A 538 12.43 9.76 23.93
C VAL A 538 13.93 9.84 24.14
N ARG A 539 14.52 11.04 24.11
CA ARG A 539 15.96 11.24 24.34
C ARG A 539 16.42 10.79 25.72
N LEU A 540 15.60 10.98 26.75
CA LEU A 540 15.90 10.48 28.10
C LEU A 540 15.94 8.95 28.12
N ARG A 541 14.97 8.27 27.51
CA ARG A 541 14.97 6.80 27.41
C ARG A 541 16.17 6.27 26.61
N GLU A 542 16.57 6.97 25.56
CA GLU A 542 17.79 6.64 24.80
C GLU A 542 19.05 6.84 25.65
N ALA A 543 19.14 7.91 26.43
CA ALA A 543 20.23 8.13 27.35
C ALA A 543 20.33 7.04 28.43
N ASP A 544 19.20 6.64 29.01
CA ASP A 544 19.14 5.58 30.03
C ASP A 544 19.60 4.23 29.46
N SER A 545 19.16 3.89 28.26
CA SER A 545 19.60 2.64 27.62
C SER A 545 21.04 2.70 27.12
N MET A 546 21.55 3.86 26.70
CA MET A 546 22.98 4.03 26.42
C MET A 546 23.82 3.85 27.69
N ALA A 547 23.37 4.36 28.84
CA ALA A 547 24.02 4.15 30.13
C ALA A 547 24.04 2.66 30.51
N ALA A 548 22.90 1.96 30.41
CA ALA A 548 22.83 0.52 30.67
C ALA A 548 23.76 -0.29 29.74
N MET A 549 23.83 0.06 28.45
CA MET A 549 24.76 -0.57 27.52
C MET A 549 26.23 -0.31 27.90
N ALA A 550 26.55 0.88 28.40
CA ALA A 550 27.90 1.20 28.85
C ALA A 550 28.28 0.37 30.09
N GLU A 551 27.37 0.21 31.06
CA GLU A 551 27.57 -0.63 32.24
C GLU A 551 27.81 -2.11 31.87
N LEU A 552 26.98 -2.66 30.97
CA LEU A 552 27.16 -4.05 30.51
C LEU A 552 28.49 -4.23 29.78
N ARG A 553 28.91 -3.26 28.96
CA ARG A 553 30.22 -3.29 28.29
C ARG A 553 31.37 -3.23 29.29
N GLN A 554 31.25 -2.42 30.35
CA GLN A 554 32.25 -2.38 31.42
C GLN A 554 32.32 -3.73 32.14
N LYS A 555 31.17 -4.34 32.48
CA LYS A 555 31.10 -5.66 33.12
C LYS A 555 31.79 -6.75 32.28
N ILE A 556 31.58 -6.74 30.97
CA ILE A 556 32.24 -7.66 30.03
C ILE A 556 33.75 -7.47 30.09
N ALA A 557 34.24 -6.23 30.05
CA ALA A 557 35.66 -5.94 30.12
C ALA A 557 36.30 -6.42 31.45
N GLU A 558 35.61 -6.19 32.58
CA GLU A 558 36.06 -6.68 33.89
C GLU A 558 36.17 -8.21 33.94
N LEU A 559 35.14 -8.93 33.43
CA LEU A 559 35.15 -10.39 33.37
C LEU A 559 36.20 -10.93 32.39
N GLU A 560 36.44 -10.23 31.28
CA GLU A 560 37.50 -10.58 30.34
C GLU A 560 38.89 -10.46 30.98
N ILE A 561 39.11 -9.42 31.81
CA ILE A 561 40.34 -9.27 32.61
C ILE A 561 40.46 -10.42 33.62
N GLN A 562 39.41 -10.70 34.41
CA GLN A 562 39.42 -11.81 35.39
C GLN A 562 39.67 -13.18 34.75
N LYS A 563 39.11 -13.41 33.56
CA LYS A 563 39.36 -14.61 32.78
C LYS A 563 40.84 -14.73 32.42
N GLU A 564 41.47 -13.64 31.99
CA GLU A 564 42.87 -13.63 31.61
C GLU A 564 43.78 -13.82 32.84
N GLU A 565 43.48 -13.16 33.96
CA GLU A 565 44.13 -13.39 35.26
C GLU A 565 44.02 -14.85 35.69
N GLY A 566 42.82 -15.43 35.59
CA GLY A 566 42.58 -16.85 35.89
C GLY A 566 43.35 -17.79 34.97
N LEU A 567 43.55 -17.42 33.70
CA LEU A 567 44.34 -18.19 32.73
C LEU A 567 45.83 -18.19 33.11
N ILE A 568 46.34 -17.05 33.56
CA ILE A 568 47.71 -16.92 34.11
C ILE A 568 47.83 -17.71 35.42
N GLN A 569 46.83 -17.66 36.31
CA GLN A 569 46.79 -18.42 37.57
C GLN A 569 46.70 -19.94 37.34
N GLY A 570 45.95 -20.39 36.33
CA GLY A 570 45.80 -21.81 35.98
C GLY A 570 47.02 -22.42 35.30
N GLN A 571 47.85 -21.60 34.66
CA GLN A 571 49.20 -22.01 34.27
C GLN A 571 50.09 -22.27 35.50
N LEU A 572 49.80 -21.61 36.64
CA LEU A 572 50.50 -21.81 37.90
C LEU A 572 49.95 -22.96 38.76
N ASN A 573 48.64 -23.27 38.73
CA ASN A 573 47.99 -24.35 39.51
C ASN A 573 47.04 -25.23 38.65
N HIS A 574 47.27 -26.54 38.59
CA HIS A 574 46.56 -27.47 37.70
C HIS A 574 45.38 -28.21 38.37
N SER A 575 44.17 -27.65 38.25
CA SER A 575 42.90 -28.36 37.93
C SER A 575 41.71 -27.39 38.02
N ASP A 576 41.63 -26.64 39.12
CA ASP A 576 40.42 -25.89 39.50
C ASP A 576 40.28 -24.58 38.72
N SER A 577 41.40 -23.94 38.39
CA SER A 577 41.41 -22.72 37.57
C SER A 577 40.83 -22.95 36.16
N ARG A 578 40.92 -24.17 35.62
CA ARG A 578 40.44 -24.47 34.27
C ARG A 578 38.91 -24.53 34.19
N GLN A 579 38.26 -24.98 35.25
CA GLN A 579 36.80 -24.95 35.37
C GLN A 579 36.30 -23.52 35.55
N TYR A 580 36.94 -22.76 36.45
CA TYR A 580 36.62 -21.33 36.68
C TYR A 580 36.75 -20.47 35.40
N ILE A 581 37.79 -20.69 34.59
CA ILE A 581 37.94 -20.01 33.28
C ILE A 581 36.80 -20.36 32.31
N THR A 582 36.29 -21.58 32.37
CA THR A 582 35.20 -22.03 31.48
C THR A 582 33.88 -21.34 31.88
N GLU A 583 33.60 -21.26 33.17
CA GLU A 583 32.42 -20.54 33.70
C GLU A 583 32.45 -19.04 33.36
N LEU A 584 33.61 -18.38 33.49
CA LEU A 584 33.75 -16.97 33.10
C LEU A 584 33.54 -16.75 31.58
N ARG A 585 33.96 -17.70 30.73
CA ARG A 585 33.70 -17.61 29.29
C ARG A 585 32.22 -17.68 28.96
N ASP A 586 31.49 -18.54 29.65
CA ASP A 586 30.06 -18.70 29.43
C ASP A 586 29.30 -17.43 29.89
N GLN A 587 29.67 -16.83 31.02
CA GLN A 587 29.11 -15.57 31.50
C GLN A 587 29.41 -14.39 30.54
N ILE A 588 30.63 -14.31 29.99
CA ILE A 588 30.97 -13.29 28.97
C ILE A 588 30.11 -13.48 27.72
N ALA A 589 29.87 -14.73 27.29
CA ALA A 589 29.05 -15.01 26.12
C ALA A 589 27.59 -14.61 26.33
N GLU A 590 27.05 -14.85 27.53
CA GLU A 590 25.68 -14.46 27.90
C GLU A 590 25.52 -12.93 27.92
N LEU A 591 26.41 -12.20 28.61
CA LEU A 591 26.38 -10.74 28.65
C LEU A 591 26.59 -10.10 27.26
N LYS A 592 27.42 -10.70 26.40
CA LYS A 592 27.56 -10.25 24.99
C LYS A 592 26.28 -10.40 24.21
N ASN A 593 25.52 -11.48 24.45
CA ASN A 593 24.20 -11.66 23.84
C ASN A 593 23.19 -10.63 24.36
N GLU A 594 23.22 -10.29 25.65
CA GLU A 594 22.36 -9.24 26.22
C GLU A 594 22.67 -7.84 25.65
N VAL A 595 23.95 -7.51 25.41
CA VAL A 595 24.31 -6.26 24.71
C VAL A 595 23.81 -6.28 23.26
N LEU A 596 23.87 -7.43 22.58
CA LEU A 596 23.38 -7.59 21.21
C LEU A 596 21.84 -7.45 21.12
N THR A 597 21.10 -7.92 22.13
CA THR A 597 19.64 -7.74 22.19
C THR A 597 19.27 -6.30 22.56
N HIS A 598 19.98 -5.66 23.48
CA HIS A 598 19.78 -4.24 23.80
C HIS A 598 20.10 -3.30 22.62
N THR A 599 21.11 -3.62 21.81
CA THR A 599 21.40 -2.85 20.59
C THR A 599 20.34 -3.05 19.50
N HIS A 600 19.81 -4.26 19.32
CA HIS A 600 18.72 -4.54 18.36
C HIS A 600 17.38 -3.91 18.75
N THR A 601 17.06 -3.88 20.06
CA THR A 601 15.84 -3.22 20.55
C THR A 601 15.90 -1.70 20.36
N HIS A 602 17.10 -1.11 20.39
CA HIS A 602 17.27 0.33 20.15
C HIS A 602 17.13 0.74 18.68
N THR A 603 17.62 -0.08 17.74
CA THR A 603 17.41 0.17 16.31
C THR A 603 15.93 0.13 15.90
N HIS A 604 15.10 -0.64 16.62
CA HIS A 604 13.66 -0.70 16.39
C HIS A 604 12.85 0.44 17.05
N THR A 605 13.35 1.03 18.15
CA THR A 605 12.66 2.14 18.82
C THR A 605 12.81 3.47 18.07
N HIS A 606 13.94 3.72 17.41
CA HIS A 606 14.11 4.87 16.50
C HIS A 606 13.19 4.85 15.28
N THR A 607 12.67 3.68 14.88
CA THR A 607 11.73 3.55 13.75
C THR A 607 10.26 3.69 14.14
N HIS A 608 9.93 3.78 15.44
CA HIS A 608 8.54 3.75 15.92
C HIS A 608 8.02 5.05 16.55
N THR A 609 8.80 6.14 16.59
CA THR A 609 8.33 7.46 17.09
C THR A 609 7.79 8.40 16.02
N HIS A 610 7.59 7.93 14.79
CA HIS A 610 6.69 8.58 13.82
C HIS A 610 5.48 7.68 13.57
N ASN A 611 4.51 7.73 14.49
CA ASN A 611 3.07 7.54 14.31
C ASN A 611 2.44 7.03 15.60
N SER A 612 2.18 7.93 16.54
CA SER A 612 1.03 7.76 17.43
C SER A 612 0.51 9.11 17.91
N ALA A 613 -0.23 9.78 17.03
CA ALA A 613 -1.18 10.81 17.41
C ALA A 613 -2.55 10.41 16.84
N ALA A 614 -3.34 9.63 17.60
CA ALA A 614 -4.79 9.80 17.79
C ALA A 614 -5.49 8.55 18.38
N LEU A 615 -5.99 8.74 19.61
CA LEU A 615 -7.29 8.29 20.15
C LEU A 615 -7.58 6.79 20.33
N VAL A 616 -7.58 6.35 21.60
CA VAL A 616 -8.76 5.65 22.16
C VAL A 616 -9.09 6.22 23.54
N THR A 617 -10.15 7.03 23.58
CA THR A 617 -11.05 7.16 24.71
C THR A 617 -11.72 5.81 24.94
N THR A 618 -11.54 5.18 26.11
CA THR A 618 -12.60 4.33 26.67
C THR A 618 -12.56 4.40 28.19
N THR A 619 -13.60 5.04 28.69
CA THR A 619 -14.15 4.97 30.04
C THR A 619 -14.17 3.54 30.58
N LYS A 620 -13.63 3.31 31.78
CA LYS A 620 -14.21 2.32 32.72
C LYS A 620 -13.90 2.72 34.17
N SER A 621 -14.94 3.26 34.79
CA SER A 621 -15.20 3.28 36.23
C SER A 621 -15.17 1.85 36.79
N TYR A 622 -14.50 1.62 37.93
CA TYR A 622 -15.09 1.20 39.22
C TYR A 622 -14.03 0.68 40.21
N CYS A 623 -14.17 1.14 41.46
CA CYS A 623 -13.48 0.83 42.72
C CYS A 623 -12.06 1.38 42.91
#